data_AF-A0AAV4DE99-F1
#
_entry.id   AF-A0AAV4DE99-F1
#
_cell.length_a   1.000
_cell.length_b   1.000
_cell.length_c   1.000
_cell.angle_alpha   90.00
_cell.angle_beta   90.00
_cell.angle_gamma   90.00
#
_symmetry.space_group_name_H-M   'P 1'
#
loop_
_entity.id
_entity.type
_entity.pdbx_description
1 polymer ?
#
loop_
_entity_poly.entity_id
_entity_poly.type
_entity_poly.pdbx_seq_one_letter_code
_entity_poly.pdbx_strand_id
1 'polypeptide(L)'
;MNGVEFHSLYNGGYALTKPSSNKDNLDEVVDIDLPDVPPAVTRKSNLQEQMEEMRLWFKAFKEQDYSLRDYRKYFKPNLCYLEGAWYLNHQTINEPETSEKHFHDTDKWYSDMDLTRFQAYDGHRSQRENFDYMPTLLYNMSENKIPQFAHWKSRVLCQPISQDVPTVLFKVCVLA
;
A
#
# COMPACT_ATOMS: atom_id res chain seq x y z
N MET A 1 11.14 -12.11 0.89
CA MET A 1 12.22 -11.13 0.67
C MET A 1 13.43 -11.56 1.50
N ASN A 2 14.63 -11.72 0.94
CA ASN A 2 15.83 -12.15 1.69
C ASN A 2 15.63 -13.35 2.64
N GLY A 3 14.95 -14.41 2.17
CA GLY A 3 14.65 -15.60 2.99
C GLY A 3 13.51 -15.44 4.00
N VAL A 4 12.86 -14.28 4.06
CA VAL A 4 11.64 -14.04 4.83
C VAL A 4 10.44 -14.31 3.94
N GLU A 5 9.65 -15.32 4.29
CA GLU A 5 8.32 -15.55 3.73
C GLU A 5 7.32 -14.77 4.58
N PHE A 6 6.50 -13.93 3.95
CA PHE A 6 5.41 -13.22 4.61
C PHE A 6 4.24 -13.13 3.63
N HIS A 7 3.03 -12.98 4.15
CA HIS A 7 1.83 -12.90 3.33
C HIS A 7 1.21 -11.52 3.50
N SER A 8 1.01 -10.79 2.40
CA SER A 8 0.25 -9.54 2.48
C SER A 8 -1.24 -9.84 2.67
N LEU A 9 -1.84 -9.25 3.70
CA LEU A 9 -3.28 -9.33 4.01
C LEU A 9 -4.18 -8.92 2.83
N TYR A 10 -3.70 -8.01 1.96
CA TYR A 10 -4.54 -7.27 1.02
C TYR A 10 -4.51 -7.86 -0.39
N ASN A 11 -5.59 -8.56 -0.74
CA ASN A 11 -5.93 -8.92 -2.12
C ASN A 11 -6.80 -7.86 -2.82
N GLY A 12 -7.08 -6.72 -2.15
CA GLY A 12 -8.19 -5.81 -2.48
C GLY A 12 -7.84 -4.34 -2.79
N GLY A 13 -6.56 -3.98 -2.85
CA GLY A 13 -6.10 -2.62 -3.12
C GLY A 13 -5.33 -2.02 -1.94
N TYR A 14 -4.30 -1.23 -2.25
CA TYR A 14 -3.49 -0.52 -1.27
C TYR A 14 -3.84 0.97 -1.32
N ALA A 15 -3.94 1.62 -0.17
CA ALA A 15 -4.08 3.08 -0.12
C ALA A 15 -2.81 3.74 -0.69
N LEU A 16 -2.99 4.79 -1.50
CA LEU A 16 -1.87 5.57 -2.05
C LEU A 16 -1.36 6.54 -0.98
N THR A 17 -0.53 6.03 -0.09
CA THR A 17 0.10 6.80 0.99
C THR A 17 1.61 6.89 0.80
N LYS A 18 2.22 7.93 1.36
CA LYS A 18 3.67 8.19 1.35
C LYS A 18 4.19 8.32 2.79
N PRO A 19 5.47 8.10 3.05
CA PRO A 19 6.03 8.35 4.38
C PRO A 19 5.95 9.84 4.72
N SER A 20 5.63 10.15 5.99
CA SER A 20 5.70 11.52 6.49
C SER A 20 7.14 12.03 6.43
N SER A 21 7.32 13.32 6.18
CA SER A 21 8.64 13.97 6.31
C SER A 21 9.00 14.27 7.77
N ASN A 22 8.07 14.04 8.69
CA ASN A 22 8.27 14.19 10.12
C ASN A 22 9.24 13.12 10.63
N LYS A 23 10.33 13.55 11.29
CA LYS A 23 11.34 12.65 11.84
C LYS A 23 11.00 12.16 13.25
N ASP A 24 10.06 12.81 13.91
CA ASP A 24 9.76 12.56 15.32
C ASP A 24 8.83 11.35 15.50
N ASN A 25 8.07 11.00 14.47
CA ASN A 25 7.14 9.87 14.49
C ASN A 25 7.61 8.76 13.56
N LEU A 26 7.95 7.62 14.15
CA LEU A 26 8.22 6.41 13.40
C LEU A 26 6.94 5.92 12.72
N ASP A 27 7.09 5.45 11.48
CA ASP A 27 6.02 4.86 10.67
C ASP A 27 4.86 5.78 10.28
N GLU A 28 4.94 7.09 10.54
CA GLU A 28 3.89 8.04 10.14
C GLU A 28 3.74 8.10 8.61
N VAL A 29 2.49 8.05 8.13
CA VAL A 29 2.13 8.09 6.72
C VAL A 29 1.21 9.27 6.43
N VAL A 30 1.24 9.75 5.20
CA VAL A 30 0.39 10.84 4.71
C VAL A 30 -0.20 10.43 3.37
N ASP A 31 -1.43 10.85 3.08
CA ASP A 31 -2.05 10.62 1.79
C ASP A 31 -1.30 11.32 0.66
N ILE A 32 -1.31 10.69 -0.52
CA ILE A 32 -0.83 11.32 -1.75
C ILE A 32 -1.96 12.17 -2.32
N ASP A 33 -1.67 13.46 -2.52
CA ASP A 33 -2.61 14.39 -3.15
C ASP A 33 -3.04 13.89 -4.52
N LEU A 34 -4.35 13.73 -4.68
CA LEU A 34 -4.93 13.39 -5.96
C LEU A 34 -4.84 14.60 -6.90
N PRO A 35 -4.48 14.38 -8.18
CA PRO A 35 -4.40 15.45 -9.15
C PRO A 35 -5.79 15.99 -9.49
N ASP A 36 -5.87 17.30 -9.76
CA ASP A 36 -7.10 17.91 -10.24
C ASP A 36 -7.51 17.36 -11.61
N VAL A 37 -8.81 17.44 -11.91
CA VAL A 37 -9.32 17.12 -13.24
C VAL A 37 -8.88 18.21 -14.22
N PRO A 38 -8.42 17.87 -15.46
CA PRO A 38 -8.04 18.86 -16.45
C PRO A 38 -9.16 19.89 -16.69
N PRO A 39 -8.89 21.22 -16.66
CA PRO A 39 -9.91 22.24 -16.89
C PRO A 39 -10.56 22.16 -18.28
N ALA A 40 -9.93 21.49 -19.25
CA ALA A 40 -10.52 21.23 -20.56
C ALA A 40 -11.80 20.36 -20.46
N VAL A 41 -11.87 19.50 -19.44
CA VAL A 41 -13.00 18.63 -19.16
C VAL A 41 -14.07 19.41 -18.42
N THR A 42 -13.74 20.03 -17.29
CA THR A 42 -14.72 20.73 -16.44
C THR A 42 -15.39 21.92 -17.11
N ARG A 43 -14.76 22.51 -18.14
CA ARG A 43 -15.34 23.60 -18.96
C ARG A 43 -16.38 23.13 -19.97
N LYS A 44 -16.54 21.84 -20.22
CA LYS A 44 -17.62 21.32 -21.08
C LYS A 44 -18.95 21.46 -20.37
N SER A 45 -19.99 21.88 -21.10
CA SER A 45 -21.31 22.16 -20.54
C SER A 45 -22.10 20.90 -20.19
N ASN A 46 -21.81 19.79 -20.88
CA ASN A 46 -22.61 18.57 -20.81
C ASN A 46 -21.77 17.40 -20.30
N LEU A 47 -22.35 16.52 -19.49
CA LEU A 47 -21.65 15.34 -18.96
C LEU A 47 -21.14 14.41 -20.06
N GLN A 48 -21.89 14.25 -21.15
CA GLN A 48 -21.46 13.47 -22.31
C GLN A 48 -20.17 14.01 -22.93
N GLU A 49 -20.09 15.34 -23.10
CA GLU A 49 -18.90 16.00 -23.65
C GLU A 49 -17.71 15.95 -22.67
N GLN A 50 -17.98 16.00 -21.36
CA GLN A 50 -16.96 15.79 -20.33
C GLN A 50 -16.37 14.37 -20.42
N MET A 51 -17.22 13.35 -20.59
CA MET A 51 -16.79 11.97 -20.76
C MET A 51 -15.97 11.77 -22.04
N GLU A 52 -16.41 12.35 -23.16
CA GLU A 52 -15.69 12.30 -24.42
C GLU A 52 -14.33 12.99 -24.33
N GLU A 53 -14.25 14.14 -23.67
CA GLU A 53 -12.99 14.83 -23.44
C GLU A 53 -12.07 13.99 -22.54
N MET A 54 -12.56 13.43 -21.43
CA MET A 54 -11.79 12.54 -20.55
C MET A 54 -11.25 11.31 -21.28
N ARG A 55 -12.05 10.68 -22.16
CA ARG A 55 -11.58 9.56 -23.00
C ARG A 55 -10.38 9.93 -23.85
N LEU A 56 -10.34 11.16 -24.36
CA LEU A 56 -9.20 11.64 -25.15
C LEU A 56 -7.96 11.90 -24.28
N TRP A 57 -8.12 12.31 -23.02
CA TRP A 57 -7.01 12.36 -22.05
C TRP A 57 -6.46 10.97 -21.73
N PHE A 58 -7.33 9.99 -21.52
CA PHE A 58 -6.92 8.60 -21.33
C PHE A 58 -6.26 8.00 -22.58
N LYS A 59 -6.76 8.35 -23.78
CA LYS A 59 -6.12 7.95 -25.05
C LYS A 59 -4.71 8.53 -25.15
N ALA A 60 -4.54 9.82 -24.87
CA ALA A 60 -3.24 10.49 -24.86
C ALA A 60 -2.26 9.83 -23.87
N PHE A 61 -2.72 9.46 -22.67
CA PHE A 61 -1.92 8.72 -21.70
C PHE A 61 -1.54 7.32 -22.20
N LYS A 62 -2.48 6.58 -22.79
CA LYS A 62 -2.23 5.23 -23.33
C LYS A 62 -1.23 5.24 -24.48
N GLU A 63 -1.37 6.19 -25.40
CA GLU A 63 -0.50 6.34 -26.59
C GLU A 63 0.78 7.12 -26.29
N GLN A 64 0.93 7.67 -25.07
CA GLN A 64 1.98 8.59 -24.65
C GLN A 64 2.18 9.80 -25.59
N ASP A 65 1.10 10.27 -26.20
CA ASP A 65 1.10 11.45 -27.08
C ASP A 65 0.62 12.68 -26.30
N TYR A 66 1.57 13.56 -25.93
CA TYR A 66 1.32 14.79 -25.19
C TYR A 66 1.18 16.03 -26.09
N SER A 67 1.12 15.88 -27.41
CA SER A 67 1.06 17.01 -28.36
C SER A 67 -0.24 17.82 -28.23
N LEU A 68 -1.38 17.14 -28.12
CA LEU A 68 -2.71 17.75 -28.02
C LEU A 68 -3.20 17.88 -26.58
N ARG A 69 -2.89 16.88 -25.74
CA ARG A 69 -3.34 16.79 -24.33
C ARG A 69 -2.17 16.37 -23.47
N ASP A 70 -1.53 17.36 -22.84
CA ASP A 70 -0.38 17.11 -21.96
C ASP A 70 -0.81 16.47 -20.64
N TYR A 71 -0.98 15.14 -20.66
CA TYR A 71 -1.46 14.34 -19.54
C TYR A 71 -0.51 14.39 -18.34
N ARG A 72 0.78 14.67 -18.54
CA ARG A 72 1.84 14.60 -17.51
C ARG A 72 1.57 15.48 -16.28
N LYS A 73 0.77 16.53 -16.45
CA LYS A 73 0.37 17.44 -15.35
C LYS A 73 -0.64 16.81 -14.40
N TYR A 74 -1.51 15.96 -14.93
CA TYR A 74 -2.66 15.41 -14.21
C TYR A 74 -2.52 13.91 -13.95
N PHE A 75 -1.78 13.17 -14.76
CA PHE A 75 -1.55 11.73 -14.63
C PHE A 75 -0.16 11.52 -14.05
N LYS A 76 -0.01 11.83 -12.75
CA LYS A 76 1.29 11.73 -12.06
C LYS A 76 1.60 10.28 -11.71
N PRO A 77 2.74 9.72 -12.16
CA PRO A 77 3.13 8.38 -11.76
C PRO A 77 3.59 8.35 -10.30
N ASN A 78 3.21 7.28 -9.59
CA ASN A 78 3.62 7.01 -8.22
C ASN A 78 4.43 5.70 -8.21
N LEU A 79 5.65 5.77 -7.66
CA LEU A 79 6.47 4.58 -7.44
C LEU A 79 6.07 3.96 -6.11
N CYS A 80 5.41 2.80 -6.15
CA CYS A 80 5.08 2.05 -4.95
C CYS A 80 6.13 0.97 -4.68
N TYR A 81 6.51 0.84 -3.43
CA TYR A 81 7.55 -0.06 -2.96
C TYR A 81 7.13 -0.67 -1.63
N LEU A 82 7.69 -1.85 -1.35
CA LEU A 82 7.43 -2.55 -0.10
C LEU A 82 8.59 -2.28 0.86
N GLU A 83 8.29 -1.64 1.98
CA GLU A 83 9.21 -1.53 3.10
C GLU A 83 8.98 -2.70 4.05
N GLY A 84 10.07 -3.26 4.57
CA GLY A 84 9.98 -4.26 5.63
C GLY A 84 11.19 -4.22 6.54
N ALA A 85 10.94 -4.35 7.84
CA ALA A 85 11.97 -4.32 8.86
C ALA A 85 11.60 -5.20 10.06
N TRP A 86 12.63 -5.58 10.82
CA TRP A 86 12.48 -6.30 12.08
C TRP A 86 12.25 -5.32 13.23
N TYR A 87 11.15 -5.49 13.96
CA TYR A 87 10.80 -4.68 15.13
C TYR A 87 11.05 -5.50 16.40
N LEU A 88 11.76 -4.91 17.36
CA LEU A 88 12.27 -5.61 18.55
C LEU A 88 11.28 -5.65 19.72
N ASN A 89 10.29 -4.74 19.76
CA ASN A 89 9.57 -4.54 21.00
C ASN A 89 8.28 -3.74 20.82
N HIS A 90 7.14 -4.41 20.65
CA HIS A 90 5.87 -3.86 21.10
C HIS A 90 4.99 -4.99 21.64
N GLN A 91 4.53 -4.86 22.89
CA GLN A 91 3.46 -5.70 23.43
C GLN A 91 2.12 -5.41 22.72
N THR A 92 2.04 -4.27 22.02
CA THR A 92 0.86 -3.80 21.29
C THR A 92 1.12 -3.73 19.79
N ILE A 93 0.23 -4.28 18.97
CA ILE A 93 0.29 -4.15 17.51
C ILE A 93 -0.24 -2.75 17.17
N ASN A 94 0.66 -1.78 16.98
CA ASN A 94 0.29 -0.47 16.41
C ASN A 94 0.28 -0.61 14.88
N GLU A 95 -0.92 -0.79 14.33
CA GLU A 95 -1.13 -0.84 12.89
C GLU A 95 -0.84 0.52 12.24
N PRO A 96 -0.14 0.56 11.11
CA PRO A 96 -0.23 1.72 10.23
C PRO A 96 -1.66 1.77 9.68
N GLU A 97 -2.37 2.88 9.90
CA GLU A 97 -3.78 3.21 9.59
C GLU A 97 -4.16 3.14 8.09
N THR A 98 -3.52 2.28 7.31
CA THR A 98 -3.58 2.25 5.84
C THR A 98 -4.70 1.37 5.28
N SER A 99 -5.52 0.80 6.15
CA SER A 99 -6.60 -0.12 5.81
C SER A 99 -7.91 0.37 6.42
N GLU A 100 -8.69 1.10 5.63
CA GLU A 100 -10.03 1.56 6.03
C GLU A 100 -11.04 0.41 6.28
N LYS A 101 -10.65 -0.86 6.14
CA LYS A 101 -11.57 -2.02 6.15
C LYS A 101 -11.16 -3.20 7.02
N HIS A 102 -9.92 -3.29 7.50
CA HIS A 102 -9.42 -4.46 8.21
C HIS A 102 -8.46 -4.04 9.32
N PHE A 103 -8.95 -4.06 10.56
CA PHE A 103 -8.13 -4.02 11.78
C PHE A 103 -7.85 -5.45 12.24
N HIS A 104 -6.71 -5.70 12.87
CA HIS A 104 -6.41 -6.92 13.59
C HIS A 104 -7.37 -7.06 14.76
N ASP A 105 -7.87 -8.27 14.97
CA ASP A 105 -8.79 -8.58 16.08
C ASP A 105 -8.05 -8.65 17.43
N THR A 106 -6.72 -8.51 17.46
CA THR A 106 -5.93 -8.65 18.68
C THR A 106 -4.92 -7.54 18.90
N ASP A 107 -4.99 -6.89 20.07
CA ASP A 107 -4.04 -5.84 20.46
C ASP A 107 -2.64 -6.40 20.70
N LYS A 108 -2.51 -7.70 20.99
CA LYS A 108 -1.25 -8.35 21.39
C LYS A 108 -0.79 -9.33 20.33
N TRP A 109 0.47 -9.18 19.92
CA TRP A 109 1.08 -10.02 18.89
C TRP A 109 1.02 -11.53 19.20
N TYR A 110 1.20 -11.93 20.46
CA TYR A 110 1.18 -13.36 20.83
C TYR A 110 -0.19 -13.98 20.56
N SER A 111 -1.25 -13.21 20.77
CA SER A 111 -2.62 -13.65 20.51
C SER A 111 -2.87 -13.77 19.01
N ASP A 112 -2.34 -12.85 18.19
CA ASP A 112 -2.42 -12.94 16.73
C ASP A 112 -1.68 -14.16 16.18
N MET A 113 -0.51 -14.47 16.74
CA MET A 113 0.26 -15.66 16.37
C MET A 113 -0.46 -16.96 16.73
N ASP A 114 -1.06 -17.04 17.92
CA ASP A 114 -1.81 -18.22 18.34
C ASP A 114 -3.08 -18.41 17.51
N LEU A 115 -3.76 -17.32 17.12
CA LEU A 115 -4.92 -17.37 16.26
C LEU A 115 -4.56 -17.79 14.82
N THR A 116 -3.49 -17.22 14.26
CA THR A 116 -2.93 -17.61 12.96
C THR A 116 -2.57 -19.10 12.95
N ARG A 117 -1.92 -19.60 14.01
CA ARG A 117 -1.60 -21.04 14.14
C ARG A 117 -2.84 -21.91 14.22
N PHE A 118 -3.81 -21.51 15.05
CA PHE A 118 -5.06 -22.25 15.23
C PHE A 118 -5.76 -22.46 13.88
N GLN A 119 -5.85 -21.42 13.06
CA GLN A 119 -6.50 -21.52 11.75
C GLN A 119 -5.68 -22.23 10.70
N ALA A 120 -4.35 -22.04 10.69
CA ALA A 120 -3.47 -22.81 9.82
C ALA A 120 -3.64 -24.32 10.06
N TYR A 121 -3.94 -24.73 11.31
CA TYR A 121 -4.22 -26.11 11.67
C TYR A 121 -5.67 -26.54 11.43
N ASP A 122 -6.64 -25.64 11.62
CA ASP A 122 -8.07 -25.93 11.42
C ASP A 122 -8.45 -25.99 9.92
N GLY A 123 -7.68 -25.31 9.06
CA GLY A 123 -7.90 -25.30 7.61
C GLY A 123 -9.21 -24.62 7.15
N HIS A 124 -9.97 -24.07 8.10
CA HIS A 124 -11.18 -23.33 7.85
C HIS A 124 -10.88 -21.85 7.69
N ARG A 125 -11.34 -21.26 6.57
CA ARG A 125 -11.29 -19.82 6.32
C ARG A 125 -12.53 -19.14 6.88
N SER A 126 -12.41 -18.41 7.98
CA SER A 126 -13.45 -17.52 8.51
C SER A 126 -13.62 -16.25 7.65
N GLN A 127 -14.82 -15.67 7.65
CA GLN A 127 -15.14 -14.47 6.82
C GLN A 127 -14.54 -13.16 7.36
N ARG A 128 -13.97 -13.18 8.57
CA ARG A 128 -13.31 -12.02 9.21
C ARG A 128 -11.84 -12.29 9.52
N GLU A 129 -11.22 -13.17 8.76
CA GLU A 129 -9.81 -13.51 8.99
C GLU A 129 -8.86 -12.39 8.55
N ASN A 130 -8.52 -11.53 9.50
CA ASN A 130 -7.58 -10.42 9.34
C ASN A 130 -6.35 -10.63 10.25
N PHE A 131 -5.71 -11.79 10.19
CA PHE A 131 -4.48 -12.07 10.96
C PHE A 131 -3.31 -12.04 9.99
N ASP A 132 -2.25 -11.33 10.38
CA ASP A 132 -1.05 -11.24 9.55
C ASP A 132 -0.13 -12.39 9.90
N TYR A 133 0.35 -13.11 8.88
CA TYR A 133 1.50 -13.96 9.13
C TYR A 133 2.72 -13.06 9.25
N MET A 134 3.07 -12.72 10.50
CA MET A 134 4.26 -11.95 10.85
C MET A 134 5.42 -12.89 11.21
N PRO A 135 6.42 -13.07 10.33
CA PRO A 135 7.61 -13.84 10.64
C PRO A 135 8.25 -13.38 11.93
N THR A 136 8.64 -14.34 12.77
CA THR A 136 9.25 -14.06 14.07
C THR A 136 10.62 -14.74 14.13
N LEU A 137 11.62 -14.02 14.63
CA LEU A 137 12.95 -14.58 14.90
C LEU A 137 13.36 -14.36 16.35
N LEU A 138 14.16 -15.27 16.89
CA LEU A 138 14.87 -15.07 18.16
C LEU A 138 16.12 -14.24 17.86
N TYR A 139 16.19 -13.01 18.36
CA TYR A 139 17.34 -12.13 18.07
C TYR A 139 18.35 -12.10 19.22
N ASN A 140 17.91 -12.31 20.46
CA ASN A 140 18.79 -12.26 21.62
C ASN A 140 18.28 -13.11 22.79
N MET A 141 19.18 -13.43 23.72
CA MET A 141 18.88 -14.00 25.04
C MET A 141 19.31 -12.97 26.09
N SER A 142 18.38 -12.55 26.95
CA SER A 142 18.73 -11.64 28.05
C SER A 142 19.68 -12.32 29.04
N GLU A 143 20.34 -11.52 29.89
CA GLU A 143 21.22 -12.04 30.96
C GLU A 143 20.52 -13.06 31.86
N ASN A 144 19.20 -12.93 32.03
CA ASN A 144 18.34 -13.84 32.80
C ASN A 144 17.87 -15.06 32.00
N LYS A 145 18.46 -15.34 30.83
CA LYS A 145 18.09 -16.42 29.90
C LYS A 145 16.64 -16.33 29.39
N ILE A 146 16.09 -15.13 29.28
CA ILE A 146 14.77 -14.91 28.69
C ILE A 146 14.95 -14.64 27.18
N PRO A 147 14.32 -15.43 26.29
CA PRO A 147 14.41 -15.20 24.85
C PRO A 147 13.72 -13.89 24.46
N GLN A 148 14.39 -13.09 23.63
CA GLN A 148 13.86 -11.88 23.05
C GLN A 148 13.60 -12.10 21.55
N PHE A 149 12.36 -11.84 21.13
CA PHE A 149 11.90 -12.07 19.77
C PHE A 149 11.75 -10.74 19.02
N ALA A 150 11.98 -10.80 17.71
CA ALA A 150 11.68 -9.72 16.79
C ALA A 150 10.65 -10.22 15.78
N HIS A 151 9.73 -9.36 15.37
CA HIS A 151 8.76 -9.66 14.32
C HIS A 151 9.05 -8.85 13.07
N TRP A 152 8.75 -9.42 11.91
CA TRP A 152 8.83 -8.75 10.63
C TRP A 152 7.55 -7.94 10.40
N LYS A 153 7.71 -6.63 10.25
CA LYS A 153 6.64 -5.72 9.83
C LYS A 153 6.90 -5.34 8.39
N SER A 154 5.87 -5.39 7.55
CA SER A 154 5.94 -4.90 6.17
C SER A 154 4.82 -3.91 5.88
N ARG A 155 5.09 -2.94 5.02
CA ARG A 155 4.11 -1.96 4.56
C ARG A 155 4.38 -1.56 3.12
N VAL A 156 3.32 -1.32 2.36
CA VAL A 156 3.41 -0.78 1.00
C VAL A 156 3.29 0.73 1.10
N LEU A 157 4.28 1.44 0.57
CA LEU A 157 4.26 2.90 0.46
C LEU A 157 4.48 3.31 -0.98
N CYS A 158 4.02 4.50 -1.31
CA CYS A 158 4.14 5.08 -2.62
C CYS A 158 4.83 6.45 -2.54
N GLN A 159 5.63 6.77 -3.55
CA GLN A 159 6.29 8.05 -3.66
C GLN A 159 5.98 8.67 -5.03
N PRO A 160 5.41 9.89 -5.08
CA PRO A 160 5.24 10.61 -6.32
C PRO A 160 6.59 10.90 -6.97
N ILE A 161 6.71 10.56 -8.25
CA ILE A 161 7.91 10.83 -9.04
C ILE A 161 7.63 11.96 -10.03
N SER A 162 8.64 12.80 -10.27
CA SER A 162 8.50 13.98 -11.14
C SER A 162 8.64 13.67 -12.63
N GLN A 163 9.18 12.49 -12.96
CA GLN A 163 9.46 12.07 -14.33
C GLN A 163 8.28 11.31 -14.90
N ASP A 164 7.98 11.52 -16.18
CA ASP A 164 7.03 10.69 -16.90
C ASP A 164 7.63 9.30 -17.12
N VAL A 165 6.79 8.27 -17.00
CA VAL A 165 7.22 6.87 -17.07
C VAL A 165 6.69 6.26 -18.37
N PRO A 166 7.55 5.61 -19.19
CA PRO A 166 7.10 4.95 -20.40
C PRO A 166 6.09 3.83 -20.10
N THR A 167 4.88 3.93 -20.62
CA THR A 167 3.80 2.94 -20.41
C THR A 167 4.05 1.65 -21.17
N VAL A 168 4.94 1.66 -22.18
CA VAL A 168 5.33 0.46 -22.97
C VAL A 168 5.90 -0.66 -22.09
N LEU A 169 6.49 -0.32 -20.94
CA LEU A 169 7.05 -1.28 -19.99
C LEU A 169 5.97 -1.96 -19.13
N PHE A 170 4.74 -1.46 -19.15
CA PHE A 170 3.65 -1.88 -18.26
C PHE A 170 2.46 -2.39 -19.05
N LYS A 171 1.76 -3.40 -18.51
CA LYS A 171 0.47 -3.82 -19.04
C LYS A 171 -0.61 -2.86 -18.55
N VAL A 172 -0.77 -1.74 -19.25
CA VAL A 172 -1.76 -0.72 -18.90
C VAL A 172 -3.16 -1.16 -19.36
N CYS A 173 -4.07 -1.36 -18.42
CA CYS A 173 -5.50 -1.56 -18.70
C CYS A 173 -6.22 -0.22 -18.56
N VAL A 174 -6.57 0.41 -19.69
CA VAL A 174 -7.43 1.59 -19.70
C VAL A 174 -8.83 1.10 -20.08
N LEU A 175 -9.81 1.30 -19.20
CA LEU A 175 -11.21 1.00 -19.47
C LEU A 175 -11.66 1.85 -20.68
N ALA A 176 -11.92 1.18 -21.81
CA ALA A 176 -12.42 1.79 -23.04
C ALA A 176 -13.94 1.98 -22.97
#